data_AF-A0A2V6R1M4-F1
#
_entry.id   AF-A0A2V6R1M4-F1
#
_cell.length_a   1.000
_cell.length_b   1.000
_cell.length_c   1.000
_cell.angle_alpha   90.00
_cell.angle_beta   90.00
_cell.angle_gamma   90.00
#
_symmetry.space_group_name_H-M   'P 1'
#
loop_
_entity.id
_entity.type
_entity.pdbx_description
1 polymer ?
#
loop_
_entity_poly.entity_id
_entity_poly.type
_entity_poly.pdbx_seq_one_letter_code
_entity_poly.pdbx_strand_id
1 'polypeptide(L)'
;MSRLLTAALFVLSSAAPASAECAWVLWTYASYSSYGNYWARHDAFESRKQCIGFLDPEAGRVESPWRLSETYRSVPLVEGGRALLRCFPDTIDPREPKGGR
;
A
#
# COMPACT_ATOMS: atom_id res chain seq x y z
N MET A 1 24.86 -18.62 40.16
CA MET A 1 24.90 -17.73 38.98
C MET A 1 24.18 -18.29 37.75
N SER A 2 23.95 -19.60 37.63
CA SER A 2 23.33 -20.21 36.43
C SER A 2 21.82 -19.90 36.22
N ARG A 3 21.01 -19.82 37.29
CA ARG A 3 19.54 -19.62 37.18
C ARG A 3 19.12 -18.25 36.64
N LEU A 4 19.92 -17.20 36.86
CA LEU A 4 19.63 -15.84 36.38
C LEU A 4 19.85 -15.71 34.87
N LEU A 5 20.86 -16.42 34.33
CA LEU A 5 21.14 -16.49 32.89
C LEU A 5 20.01 -17.20 32.14
N THR A 6 19.44 -18.26 32.72
CA THR A 6 18.32 -18.99 32.11
C THR A 6 17.05 -18.14 32.05
N ALA A 7 16.78 -17.37 33.10
CA ALA A 7 15.62 -16.47 33.14
C ALA A 7 15.75 -15.32 32.12
N ALA A 8 16.94 -14.75 31.96
CA ALA A 8 17.17 -13.67 30.99
C ALA A 8 16.97 -14.13 29.53
N LEU A 9 17.40 -15.34 29.18
CA LEU A 9 17.22 -15.91 27.84
C LEU A 9 15.74 -16.16 27.50
N PHE A 10 14.94 -16.63 28.48
CA PHE A 10 13.50 -16.82 28.30
C PHE A 10 12.74 -15.51 28.06
N VAL A 11 13.16 -14.42 28.71
CA VAL A 11 12.56 -13.09 28.50
C VAL A 11 12.87 -12.57 27.10
N LEU A 12 14.10 -12.73 26.59
CA LEU A 12 14.44 -12.28 25.23
C LEU A 12 13.67 -13.03 24.13
N SER A 13 13.40 -14.32 24.30
CA SER A 13 12.61 -15.11 23.33
C SER A 13 11.09 -14.86 23.40
N SER A 14 10.60 -14.15 24.42
CA SER A 14 9.18 -13.77 24.54
C SER A 14 8.84 -12.50 23.76
N ALA A 15 9.84 -11.80 23.20
CA ALA A 15 9.62 -10.80 22.19
C ALA A 15 9.11 -11.52 20.93
N ALA A 16 7.79 -11.73 20.87
CA ALA A 16 7.12 -12.04 19.63
C ALA A 16 7.69 -11.07 18.58
N PRO A 17 8.14 -11.54 17.40
CA PRO A 17 8.47 -10.62 16.33
C PRO A 17 7.22 -9.77 16.16
N ALA A 18 7.27 -8.51 16.59
CA ALA A 18 6.24 -7.55 16.24
C ALA A 18 6.29 -7.58 14.73
N SER A 19 5.28 -8.20 14.12
CA SER A 19 5.17 -8.28 12.68
C SER A 19 5.01 -6.84 12.23
N ALA A 20 6.13 -6.18 11.95
CA ALA A 20 6.18 -4.91 11.29
C ALA A 20 5.78 -5.18 9.84
N GLU A 21 4.52 -5.59 9.65
CA GLU A 21 3.87 -5.30 8.39
C GLU A 21 3.79 -3.77 8.40
N CYS A 22 4.75 -3.12 7.75
CA CYS A 22 4.73 -1.67 7.60
C CYS A 22 3.35 -1.25 7.06
N ALA A 23 2.87 -0.07 7.43
CA ALA A 23 1.61 0.43 6.92
C ALA A 23 1.65 0.49 5.38
N TRP A 24 0.51 0.29 4.73
CA TRP A 24 0.37 0.35 3.27
C TRP A 24 -0.53 1.50 2.87
N VAL A 25 -0.10 2.29 1.90
CA VAL A 25 -0.82 3.45 1.43
C VAL A 25 -1.39 3.17 0.05
N LEU A 26 -2.68 3.44 -0.11
CA LEU A 26 -3.34 3.45 -1.40
C LEU A 26 -3.13 4.81 -2.06
N TRP A 27 -2.59 4.76 -3.26
CA TRP A 27 -2.33 5.90 -4.11
C TRP A 27 -3.19 5.82 -5.37
N THR A 28 -3.59 6.98 -5.86
CA THR A 28 -4.23 7.15 -7.17
C THR A 28 -3.28 7.89 -8.08
N TYR A 29 -2.98 7.34 -9.24
CA TYR A 29 -2.36 8.06 -10.34
C TYR A 29 -3.39 8.34 -11.42
N ALA A 30 -3.66 9.62 -11.68
CA ALA A 30 -4.59 10.03 -12.69
C ALA A 30 -3.85 10.77 -13.82
N SER A 31 -4.32 10.56 -15.04
CA SER A 31 -3.84 11.24 -16.24
C SER A 31 -5.02 11.95 -16.87
N TYR A 32 -5.00 13.27 -16.85
CA TYR A 32 -5.99 14.11 -17.53
C TYR A 32 -5.33 14.83 -18.69
N SER A 33 -5.98 14.87 -19.84
CA SER A 33 -5.48 15.57 -21.04
C SER A 33 -5.27 17.07 -20.80
N SER A 34 -6.07 17.66 -19.90
CA SER A 34 -6.09 19.09 -19.57
C SER A 34 -5.11 19.51 -18.47
N TYR A 35 -4.81 18.62 -17.51
CA TYR A 35 -4.06 18.97 -16.29
C TYR A 35 -2.78 18.14 -16.10
N GLY A 36 -2.49 17.22 -17.02
CA GLY A 36 -1.34 16.33 -16.95
C GLY A 36 -1.54 15.17 -15.97
N ASN A 37 -0.43 14.63 -15.50
CA ASN A 37 -0.41 13.44 -14.66
C ASN A 37 -0.13 13.83 -13.21
N TYR A 38 -0.88 13.26 -12.26
CA TYR A 38 -0.61 13.48 -10.85
C TYR A 38 -0.86 12.23 -10.00
N TRP A 39 -0.17 12.17 -8.87
CA TRP A 39 -0.38 11.19 -7.82
C TRP A 39 -1.12 11.84 -6.65
N ALA A 40 -2.15 11.18 -6.15
CA ALA A 40 -2.88 11.56 -4.96
C ALA A 40 -2.89 10.40 -3.95
N ARG A 41 -2.70 10.71 -2.68
CA ARG A 41 -2.88 9.74 -1.60
C ARG A 41 -4.38 9.57 -1.37
N HIS A 42 -4.85 8.33 -1.32
CA HIS A 42 -6.27 8.02 -1.13
C HIS A 42 -6.56 7.52 0.29
N ASP A 43 -5.82 6.51 0.77
CA ASP A 43 -6.06 5.91 2.09
C ASP A 43 -4.79 5.20 2.63
N ALA A 44 -4.80 4.78 3.89
CA ALA A 44 -3.74 4.00 4.52
C ALA A 44 -4.29 2.82 5.33
N PHE A 45 -3.53 1.73 5.37
CA PHE A 45 -3.91 0.44 5.92
C PHE A 45 -2.81 -0.10 6.80
N GLU A 46 -3.17 -0.87 7.83
CA GLU A 46 -2.20 -1.46 8.75
C GLU A 46 -1.40 -2.61 8.11
N SER A 47 -1.91 -3.18 7.02
CA SER A 47 -1.21 -4.28 6.33
C SER A 47 -1.41 -4.29 4.83
N ARG A 48 -0.49 -4.98 4.15
CA ARG A 48 -0.52 -5.22 2.70
C ARG A 48 -1.84 -5.83 2.25
N LYS A 49 -2.29 -6.84 3.01
CA LYS A 49 -3.52 -7.59 2.71
C LYS A 49 -4.75 -6.69 2.75
N GLN A 50 -4.84 -5.79 3.72
CA GLN A 50 -5.95 -4.84 3.81
C GLN A 50 -5.97 -3.87 2.62
N CYS A 51 -4.81 -3.30 2.24
CA CYS A 51 -4.73 -2.40 1.09
C CYS A 51 -5.11 -3.11 -0.22
N ILE A 52 -4.59 -4.32 -0.45
CA ILE A 52 -4.93 -5.10 -1.64
C ILE A 52 -6.41 -5.50 -1.64
N GLY A 53 -6.97 -5.83 -0.48
CA GLY A 53 -8.40 -6.12 -0.34
C GLY A 53 -9.30 -4.94 -0.72
N PHE A 54 -8.81 -3.70 -0.58
CA PHE A 54 -9.52 -2.53 -1.11
C PHE A 54 -9.63 -2.55 -2.64
N LEU A 55 -8.62 -3.08 -3.33
CA LEU A 55 -8.61 -3.23 -4.78
C LEU A 55 -9.46 -4.41 -5.25
N ASP A 56 -10.09 -5.17 -4.36
CA ASP A 56 -10.92 -6.30 -4.74
C ASP A 56 -12.29 -5.81 -5.26
N PRO A 57 -12.66 -6.10 -6.52
CA PRO A 57 -13.95 -5.72 -7.07
C PRO A 57 -15.09 -6.43 -6.36
N GLU A 58 -14.85 -7.61 -5.76
CA GLU A 58 -15.85 -8.32 -4.97
C GLU A 58 -16.19 -7.58 -3.66
N ALA A 59 -15.28 -6.75 -3.16
CA ALA A 59 -15.57 -5.87 -2.02
C ALA A 59 -16.51 -4.70 -2.39
N GLY A 60 -16.84 -4.52 -3.67
CA GLY A 60 -17.73 -3.46 -4.16
C GLY A 60 -17.15 -2.04 -4.05
N ARG A 61 -15.88 -1.90 -3.67
CA ARG A 61 -15.21 -0.60 -3.44
C ARG A 61 -14.56 -0.04 -4.69
N VAL A 62 -14.22 -0.91 -5.63
CA VAL A 62 -13.53 -0.57 -6.87
C VAL A 62 -14.20 -1.29 -8.03
N GLU A 63 -15.01 -0.56 -8.79
CA GLU A 63 -15.62 -1.07 -10.01
C GLU A 63 -14.60 -1.00 -11.16
N SER A 64 -13.84 -2.07 -11.36
CA SER A 64 -12.84 -2.11 -12.43
C SER A 64 -12.73 -3.48 -13.10
N PRO A 65 -12.77 -3.56 -14.44
CA PRO A 65 -12.50 -4.81 -15.14
C PRO A 65 -11.01 -5.19 -15.19
N TRP A 66 -10.09 -4.27 -14.89
CA TRP A 66 -8.69 -4.38 -15.31
C TRP A 66 -7.72 -4.41 -14.12
N ARG A 67 -7.44 -5.63 -13.63
CA ARG A 67 -6.36 -5.89 -12.68
C ARG A 67 -5.03 -5.98 -13.44
N LEU A 68 -4.07 -5.14 -13.06
CA LEU A 68 -2.77 -5.07 -13.72
C LEU A 68 -1.68 -5.77 -12.90
N SER A 69 -1.80 -5.76 -11.57
CA SER A 69 -1.04 -6.64 -10.67
C SER A 69 -1.82 -6.89 -9.37
N GLU A 70 -1.18 -7.53 -8.39
CA GLU A 70 -1.77 -7.70 -7.06
C GLU A 70 -2.01 -6.38 -6.33
N THR A 71 -1.09 -5.43 -6.43
CA THR A 71 -1.15 -4.14 -5.74
C THR A 71 -1.61 -3.01 -6.66
N TYR A 72 -2.14 -3.33 -7.84
CA TYR A 72 -2.31 -2.38 -8.93
C TYR A 72 -3.54 -2.66 -9.79
N ARG A 73 -4.42 -1.66 -9.90
CA ARG A 73 -5.68 -1.75 -10.62
C ARG A 73 -5.96 -0.45 -11.37
N SER A 74 -6.58 -0.54 -12.55
CA SER A 74 -7.03 0.64 -13.30
C SER A 74 -8.53 0.80 -13.23
N VAL A 75 -8.99 2.02 -12.92
CA VAL A 75 -10.39 2.37 -12.76
C VAL A 75 -10.79 3.42 -13.80
N PRO A 76 -12.04 3.37 -14.32
CA PRO A 76 -12.55 4.42 -15.18
C PRO A 76 -12.70 5.73 -14.40
N LEU A 77 -12.41 6.85 -15.05
CA LEU A 77 -12.76 8.19 -14.56
C LEU A 77 -14.05 8.64 -15.25
N VAL A 78 -14.85 9.46 -14.54
CA VAL A 78 -16.14 9.98 -15.03
C VAL A 78 -16.01 10.72 -16.37
N GLU A 79 -14.88 11.40 -16.60
CA GLU A 79 -14.62 12.18 -17.81
C GLU A 79 -13.99 11.37 -18.97
N GLY A 80 -14.10 10.03 -18.95
CA GLY A 80 -13.56 9.18 -20.01
C GLY A 80 -12.06 8.89 -19.92
N GLY A 81 -11.43 9.27 -18.81
CA GLY A 81 -10.04 8.95 -18.48
C GLY A 81 -9.89 7.61 -17.74
N ARG A 82 -8.65 7.30 -17.37
CA ARG A 82 -8.32 6.18 -16.48
C ARG A 82 -7.48 6.68 -15.32
N ALA A 83 -7.82 6.22 -14.12
CA ALA A 83 -6.97 6.35 -12.95
C ALA A 83 -6.42 4.98 -12.57
N LEU A 84 -5.29 5.02 -11.88
CA LEU A 84 -4.52 3.87 -11.44
C LEU A 84 -4.52 3.86 -9.93
N LEU A 85 -5.19 2.88 -9.34
CA LEU A 85 -5.12 2.61 -7.91
C LEU A 85 -3.93 1.69 -7.63
N ARG A 86 -3.05 2.10 -6.71
CA ARG A 86 -1.84 1.36 -6.37
C ARG A 86 -1.55 1.37 -4.87
N CYS A 87 -1.32 0.19 -4.32
CA CYS A 87 -0.84 0.01 -2.96
C CYS A 87 0.70 0.03 -2.93
N PHE A 88 1.25 0.85 -2.04
CA PHE A 88 2.68 0.91 -1.75
C PHE A 88 2.91 0.79 -0.23
N PRO A 89 4.10 0.33 0.23
CA PRO A 89 4.52 0.57 1.60
C PRO A 89 4.48 2.07 1.91
N ASP A 90 4.18 2.44 3.15
CA ASP A 90 4.13 3.82 3.64
C ASP A 90 5.45 4.58 3.50
N THR A 91 6.56 3.86 3.41
CA THR A 91 7.90 4.41 3.14
C THR A 91 8.13 4.81 1.68
N ILE A 92 7.21 4.50 0.77
CA ILE A 92 7.32 4.83 -0.67
C ILE A 92 6.31 5.94 -1.00
N ASP A 93 6.83 7.13 -1.32
CA ASP A 93 6.04 8.22 -1.90
C ASP A 93 6.27 8.28 -3.42
N PRO A 94 5.26 7.94 -4.25
CA PRO A 94 5.40 7.93 -5.70
C PRO A 94 5.36 9.32 -6.35
N ARG A 95 5.09 10.39 -5.57
CA ARG A 95 5.17 11.79 -6.02
C ARG A 95 6.59 12.30 -6.05
N GLU A 96 7.48 11.67 -5.28
CA GLU A 96 8.87 12.08 -5.21
C GLU A 96 9.44 12.19 -6.62
N PRO A 97 10.25 13.23 -6.91
CA PRO A 97 10.82 13.40 -8.23
C PRO A 97 11.57 12.12 -8.57
N LYS A 98 11.16 11.48 -9.66
CA LYS A 98 11.94 10.38 -10.26
C LYS A 98 13.25 10.97 -10.76
N GLY A 99 14.23 11.11 -9.86
CA GLY A 99 15.61 11.53 -10.09
C GLY A 99 15.79 12.67 -11.09
N GLY A 100 16.10 13.86 -10.61
CA GLY A 100 16.85 14.82 -11.43
C GLY A 100 18.24 14.28 -11.74
N ARG A 101 18.42 13.70 -12.93
CA ARG A 101 19.60 13.82 -13.82
C ARG A 101 19.35 13.08 -15.13
#